data_AF-A0A7K0KP74-F1
#
_entry.id   AF-A0A7K0KP74-F1
#
_cell.length_a   1.000
_cell.length_b   1.000
_cell.length_c   1.000
_cell.angle_alpha   90.00
_cell.angle_beta   90.00
_cell.angle_gamma   90.00
#
_symmetry.space_group_name_H-M   'P 1'
#
loop_
_entity.id
_entity.type
_entity.pdbx_description
1 polymer ?
#
loop_
_entity_poly.entity_id
_entity_poly.type
_entity_poly.pdbx_seq_one_letter_code
_entity_poly.pdbx_strand_id
1 'polypeptide(L)'
;RDKHCAFPECRVDPSRCQAHHVIHWQHGGATDLDNLVLLCHQHHQGVHEGGWTVSPTPARDGEHLHPGHPAYWQFTPPAPRL
;
A
#
# COMPACT_ATOMS: atom_id res chain seq x y z
N ARG A 1 2.19 11.87 -5.86
CA ARG A 1 2.73 10.50 -5.87
C ARG A 1 1.62 9.59 -6.37
N ASP A 2 0.75 9.12 -5.50
CA ASP A 2 -0.40 8.30 -5.86
C ASP A 2 -1.49 9.18 -6.51
N LYS A 3 -2.06 8.69 -7.61
CA LYS A 3 -3.08 9.41 -8.40
C LYS A 3 -4.51 8.87 -8.18
N HIS A 4 -4.60 7.78 -7.45
CA HIS A 4 -5.80 7.07 -7.00
C HIS A 4 -5.36 6.09 -5.91
N CYS A 5 -6.29 5.30 -5.37
CA CYS A 5 -5.96 4.14 -4.54
C CYS A 5 -4.84 3.29 -5.18
N ALA A 6 -3.82 2.94 -4.40
CA ALA A 6 -2.66 2.17 -4.87
C ALA A 6 -2.95 0.67 -5.06
N PHE A 7 -4.07 0.17 -4.52
CA PHE A 7 -4.49 -1.21 -4.73
C PHE A 7 -4.67 -1.51 -6.24
N PRO A 8 -4.20 -2.66 -6.76
CA PRO A 8 -4.23 -2.98 -8.19
C PRO A 8 -5.60 -2.74 -8.83
N GLU A 9 -5.59 -2.08 -9.99
CA GLU A 9 -6.78 -1.71 -10.78
C GLU A 9 -7.82 -0.81 -10.09
N CYS A 10 -7.59 -0.38 -8.84
CA CYS A 10 -8.49 0.54 -8.15
C CYS A 10 -8.26 1.98 -8.60
N ARG A 11 -9.30 2.63 -9.13
CA ARG A 11 -9.24 4.02 -9.63
C ARG A 11 -10.03 5.01 -8.78
N VAL A 12 -10.27 4.69 -7.50
CA VAL A 12 -10.96 5.61 -6.57
C VAL A 12 -10.14 6.88 -6.40
N ASP A 13 -10.82 8.02 -6.52
CA ASP A 13 -10.21 9.35 -6.44
C ASP A 13 -9.41 9.55 -5.12
N PRO A 14 -8.23 10.20 -5.17
CA PRO A 14 -7.41 10.46 -3.99
C PRO A 14 -8.15 11.16 -2.83
N SER A 15 -9.14 12.02 -3.12
CA SER A 15 -9.94 12.70 -2.09
C SER A 15 -10.77 11.74 -1.23
N ARG A 16 -10.98 10.51 -1.70
CA ARG A 16 -11.69 9.43 -1.00
C ARG A 16 -10.75 8.37 -0.43
N CYS A 17 -9.46 8.66 -0.39
CA CYS A 17 -8.43 7.77 0.11
C CYS A 17 -7.78 8.29 1.40
N GLN A 18 -7.12 7.39 2.11
CA GLN A 18 -6.43 7.62 3.37
C GLN A 18 -5.01 7.07 3.24
N ALA A 19 -4.04 7.73 3.87
CA ALA A 19 -2.67 7.25 3.95
C ALA A 19 -2.59 6.15 5.01
N HIS A 20 -2.01 5.01 4.65
CA HIS A 20 -1.81 3.85 5.52
C HIS A 20 -0.33 3.62 5.76
N HIS A 21 0.07 3.48 7.03
CA HIS A 21 1.44 3.11 7.40
C HIS A 21 1.71 1.64 7.10
N VAL A 22 2.64 1.36 6.19
CA VAL A 22 3.05 -0.01 5.83
C VAL A 22 3.78 -0.68 6.98
N ILE A 23 4.77 0.00 7.56
CA ILE A 23 5.28 -0.28 8.90
C ILE A 23 4.48 0.60 9.85
N HIS A 24 3.65 -0.03 10.68
CA HIS A 24 2.79 0.70 11.61
C HIS A 24 3.62 1.59 12.56
N TRP A 25 3.10 2.76 12.91
CA TRP A 25 3.80 3.73 13.77
C TRP A 25 4.13 3.17 15.16
N GLN A 26 3.28 2.28 15.71
CA GLN A 26 3.57 1.61 16.99
C GLN A 26 4.78 0.66 16.91
N HIS A 27 5.18 0.26 15.71
CA HIS A 27 6.37 -0.55 15.47
C HIS A 27 7.57 0.31 15.02
N GLY A 28 7.49 1.64 15.18
CA GLY A 28 8.54 2.57 14.83
C GLY A 28 8.53 3.02 13.37
N GLY A 29 7.47 2.73 12.61
CA GLY A 29 7.34 3.22 11.24
C GLY A 29 7.19 4.74 11.17
N ALA A 30 7.97 5.38 10.31
CA ALA A 30 7.95 6.82 10.13
C ALA A 30 6.71 7.30 9.36
N THR A 31 6.32 8.55 9.58
CA THR A 31 5.29 9.23 8.78
C THR A 31 5.97 9.95 7.62
N ASP A 32 6.29 9.19 6.56
CA ASP A 32 6.93 9.70 5.35
C ASP A 32 6.37 9.04 4.08
N LEU A 33 6.81 9.51 2.92
CA LEU A 33 6.30 9.02 1.64
C LEU A 33 6.78 7.60 1.28
N ASP A 34 7.82 7.09 1.95
CA ASP A 34 8.35 5.75 1.71
C ASP A 34 7.61 4.70 2.54
N ASN A 35 6.98 5.10 3.65
CA ASN A 35 6.22 4.23 4.54
C ASN A 35 4.69 4.41 4.48
N LEU A 36 4.18 5.41 3.77
CA LEU A 36 2.74 5.64 3.62
C LEU A 36 2.24 5.18 2.25
N VAL A 37 1.17 4.38 2.17
CA VAL A 37 0.48 4.01 0.92
C VAL A 37 -0.94 4.61 0.88
N LEU A 38 -1.39 5.15 -0.25
CA LEU A 38 -2.73 5.74 -0.36
C LEU A 38 -3.78 4.67 -0.72
N LEU A 39 -4.79 4.48 0.14
CA LEU A 39 -5.83 3.46 -0.04
C LEU A 39 -7.24 4.04 0.12
N CYS A 40 -8.19 3.61 -0.70
CA CYS A 40 -9.60 3.92 -0.45
C CYS A 40 -10.12 3.15 0.77
N HIS A 41 -11.25 3.57 1.33
CA HIS A 41 -11.84 2.96 2.54
C HIS A 41 -11.90 1.41 2.46
N GLN A 42 -12.39 0.85 1.36
CA GLN A 42 -12.51 -0.60 1.17
C GLN A 42 -11.16 -1.33 1.30
N HIS A 43 -10.11 -0.83 0.61
CA HIS A 43 -8.80 -1.48 0.63
C HIS A 43 -8.02 -1.16 1.91
N HIS A 44 -8.24 0.01 2.50
CA HIS A 44 -7.70 0.36 3.81
C HIS A 44 -8.18 -0.62 4.88
N GLN A 45 -9.49 -0.91 4.89
CA GLN A 45 -10.09 -1.94 5.75
C GLN A 45 -9.58 -3.33 5.42
N GLY A 46 -9.41 -3.65 4.14
CA GLY A 46 -8.83 -4.92 3.70
C GLY A 46 -7.42 -5.18 4.26
N VAL A 47 -6.59 -4.15 4.35
CA VAL A 47 -5.23 -4.25 4.92
C VAL A 47 -5.25 -4.23 6.45
N HIS A 48 -6.10 -3.42 7.07
CA HIS A 48 -6.21 -3.37 8.53
C HIS A 48 -6.81 -4.64 9.15
N GLU A 49 -7.87 -5.17 8.55
CA GLU A 49 -8.74 -6.17 9.17
C GLU A 49 -8.95 -7.40 8.28
N GLY A 50 -8.86 -7.22 6.95
CA GLY A 50 -9.11 -8.27 5.97
C GLY A 50 -7.94 -9.24 5.76
N GLY A 51 -6.80 -9.02 6.42
CA GLY A 51 -5.61 -9.86 6.34
C GLY A 51 -4.80 -9.68 5.05
N TRP A 52 -5.09 -8.67 4.24
CA TRP A 52 -4.19 -8.27 3.16
C TRP A 52 -2.92 -7.66 3.75
N THR A 53 -1.76 -7.96 3.16
CA THR A 53 -0.52 -7.26 3.50
C THR A 53 -0.04 -6.41 2.33
N VAL A 54 0.67 -5.33 2.63
CA VAL A 54 1.31 -4.46 1.65
C VAL A 54 2.80 -4.35 1.95
N SER A 55 3.63 -4.37 0.92
CA SER A 55 5.08 -4.19 1.03
C SER A 55 5.63 -3.48 -0.20
N PRO A 56 6.78 -2.80 -0.11
CA PRO A 56 7.46 -2.28 -1.29
C PRO A 56 7.95 -3.45 -2.17
N THR A 57 7.91 -3.26 -3.49
CA THR A 57 8.49 -4.18 -4.47
C THR A 57 10.01 -4.21 -4.27
N PRO A 58 10.63 -5.40 -4.09
CA PRO A 58 12.08 -5.51 -3.97
C PRO A 58 12.79 -4.97 -5.21
N ALA A 59 13.92 -4.29 -5.03
CA ALA A 59 14.78 -3.88 -6.13
C ALA A 59 15.28 -5.12 -6.91
N ARG A 60 15.31 -5.03 -8.24
CA ARG A 60 15.79 -6.09 -9.14
C ARG A 60 16.66 -5.47 -10.23
N ASP A 61 17.79 -6.11 -10.52
CA ASP A 61 18.65 -5.83 -11.70
C ASP A 61 18.94 -4.33 -11.96
N GLY A 62 19.20 -3.56 -10.90
CA GLY A 62 19.52 -2.13 -11.00
C GLY A 62 18.32 -1.20 -11.11
N GLU A 63 17.08 -1.71 -11.18
CA GLU A 63 15.87 -0.90 -11.06
C GLU A 63 15.41 -0.80 -9.61
N HIS A 64 15.38 0.44 -9.10
CA HIS A 64 14.74 0.79 -7.84
C HIS A 64 13.45 1.55 -8.15
N LEU A 65 12.31 0.90 -7.93
CA LEU A 65 11.02 1.58 -8.03
C LEU A 65 10.89 2.56 -6.87
N HIS A 66 10.29 3.71 -7.13
CA HIS A 66 9.98 4.71 -6.10
C HIS A 66 8.49 4.64 -5.75
N PRO A 67 8.05 5.12 -4.57
CA PRO A 67 6.65 5.03 -4.15
C PRO A 67 5.59 5.70 -5.04
N GLY A 68 6.00 6.47 -6.06
CA GLY A 68 5.13 7.01 -7.11
C GLY A 68 4.91 6.10 -8.32
N HIS A 69 5.66 5.01 -8.43
CA HIS A 69 5.51 4.05 -9.50
C HIS A 69 4.31 3.12 -9.24
N PRO A 70 3.44 2.86 -10.24
CA PRO A 70 2.23 2.05 -10.04
C PRO A 70 2.51 0.60 -9.62
N ALA A 71 3.71 0.09 -9.91
CA ALA A 71 4.16 -1.24 -9.49
C ALA A 71 5.01 -1.25 -8.21
N TYR A 72 5.10 -0.12 -7.49
CA TYR A 72 5.92 -0.06 -6.27
C TYR A 72 5.30 -0.82 -5.11
N TRP A 73 3.98 -0.73 -4.91
CA TRP A 73 3.31 -1.42 -3.81
C TRP A 73 2.85 -2.80 -4.24
N GLN A 74 3.35 -3.83 -3.54
CA GLN A 74 2.92 -5.21 -3.69
C GLN A 74 1.87 -5.52 -2.61
N PHE A 75 0.71 -6.00 -3.04
CA PHE A 75 -0.36 -6.48 -2.15
C PHE A 75 -0.41 -8.00 -2.16
N THR A 76 -0.41 -8.62 -0.99
CA THR A 76 -0.53 -10.07 -0.83
C THR A 76 -1.89 -10.39 -0.22
N PRO A 77 -2.67 -11.31 -0.82
CA PRO A 77 -3.97 -11.69 -0.28
C PRO A 77 -3.83 -12.40 1.07
N PRO A 78 -4.86 -12.35 1.93
CA PRO A 78 -4.92 -13.20 3.12
C PRO A 78 -4.84 -14.67 2.73
N ALA A 79 -4.33 -15.50 3.66
CA ALA A 79 -4.38 -16.94 3.49
C ALA A 79 -5.83 -17.41 3.27
N PRO A 80 -6.07 -18.44 2.43
CA PRO A 80 -7.38 -19.01 2.27
C PRO A 80 -7.96 -19.45 3.62
N ARG A 81 -9.23 -19.16 3.86
CA ARG A 81 -9.93 -19.74 5.02
C ARG A 81 -10.21 -21.22 4.70
N LEU A 82 -9.81 -22.11 5.63
CA LEU A 82 -10.08 -23.55 5.58
C LEU A 82 -11.58 -23.85 5.63
#